data_AF-E4YZ41-F1
#
_entry.id   AF-E4YZ41-F1
#
_cell.length_a   1.000
_cell.length_b   1.000
_cell.length_c   1.000
_cell.angle_alpha   90.00
_cell.angle_beta   90.00
_cell.angle_gamma   90.00
#
_symmetry.space_group_name_H-M   'P 1'
#
loop_
_entity.id
_entity.type
_entity.pdbx_description
1 polymer ?
#
loop_
_entity_poly.entity_id
_entity_poly.type
_entity_poly.pdbx_seq_one_letter_code
_entity_poly.pdbx_strand_id
1 'polypeptide(L)'
;HQPRDRPTAREVLDLLECPKNEFPEISLFSNISNVNIPENHSVRDIIESLGHNDAYYFWRLSSNGLNSELERSGLIQKTVGISKVELIPSTAKSSGYNANGAGDGNSHSQTEIDLTVLEGTLQSVDTIAANPVISIDIDQSKLSPTVRQINEERRLPLSIRESSILYQFSRTLIYRRLLSGYPHTLEGIILKIQIKIDIPPNLRSNIWSALLQVSGDTREMYRRINKCAIRETDRQIDVDIPRCHQYLEVIASPEGARKLKRVIKAWLVTNPGLTYWQGLDSLTVPFLVLHYDREDLAYASMSNFIPKYLNGLFQRDNAAVIQEYLAIFQQLICYHEPELANHLLDMDGQAFVPDLYAIPWFLTMFSHVFPIKKIFHLWDKLLVYDSSLPLFIAVAIMIRLKRQLMTFSFNDCILSFSDMPDIDVDDIVTQSTVLHRDTPPSCSYRVHQPDFADTSLLAIHKEDIDLQARRMERLPIISLSDVCRLNRIKSSTFIGNFTGEEFEIVDDIESLATIERLLIVDCRDEADFKTGTLPGAINLPSKTSFEDPTSEVPISTLRPSLSSIKLISARGSRIIVVAGKDTRDGQAFAERLLSLGYPKLTILHGGFNLLSSLGATLELPDLREDS
;
A
#
# COMPACT_ATOMS: atom_id res chain seq x y z
N HIS A 1 -11.59 -33.19 -22.03
CA HIS A 1 -11.49 -33.58 -20.62
C HIS A 1 -12.86 -33.51 -19.98
N GLN A 2 -13.34 -34.62 -19.41
CA GLN A 2 -14.71 -34.71 -18.88
C GLN A 2 -14.83 -33.90 -17.56
N PRO A 3 -16.04 -33.44 -17.17
CA PRO A 3 -16.26 -32.65 -15.95
C PRO A 3 -15.90 -33.36 -14.63
N ARG A 4 -15.59 -34.66 -14.68
CA ARG A 4 -15.27 -35.51 -13.51
C ARG A 4 -13.79 -35.48 -13.10
N ASP A 5 -12.92 -34.88 -13.91
CA ASP A 5 -11.47 -34.81 -13.64
C ASP A 5 -11.06 -33.46 -12.99
N ARG A 6 -12.02 -32.66 -12.51
CA ARG A 6 -11.70 -31.41 -11.81
C ARG A 6 -11.39 -31.74 -10.34
N PRO A 7 -10.24 -31.30 -9.81
CA PRO A 7 -9.94 -31.50 -8.40
C PRO A 7 -11.02 -30.81 -7.56
N THR A 8 -11.53 -31.54 -6.59
CA THR A 8 -12.45 -31.02 -5.58
C THR A 8 -11.78 -29.92 -4.78
N ALA A 9 -12.56 -29.01 -4.19
CA ALA A 9 -12.01 -27.94 -3.36
C ALA A 9 -11.08 -28.48 -2.24
N ARG A 10 -11.33 -29.71 -1.78
CA ARG A 10 -10.50 -30.41 -0.80
C ARG A 10 -9.14 -30.83 -1.37
N GLU A 11 -9.11 -31.39 -2.58
CA GLU A 11 -7.86 -31.76 -3.27
C GLU A 11 -7.02 -30.54 -3.65
N VAL A 12 -7.67 -29.41 -3.97
CA VAL A 12 -6.97 -28.12 -4.20
C VAL A 12 -6.39 -27.56 -2.90
N LEU A 13 -7.10 -27.69 -1.78
CA LEU A 13 -6.61 -27.24 -0.47
C LEU A 13 -5.47 -28.12 0.06
N ASP A 14 -5.52 -29.44 -0.18
CA ASP A 14 -4.46 -30.38 0.20
C ASP A 14 -3.18 -30.19 -0.65
N LEU A 15 -3.31 -29.73 -1.90
CA LEU A 15 -2.20 -29.34 -2.78
C LEU A 15 -1.49 -28.04 -2.36
N LEU A 16 -2.11 -27.23 -1.52
CA LEU A 16 -1.62 -25.89 -1.14
C LEU A 16 -0.93 -25.85 0.23
N GLU A 17 -0.69 -27.00 0.87
CA GLU A 17 0.01 -27.17 2.16
C GLU A 17 -0.29 -26.07 3.20
N CYS A 18 -1.55 -25.63 3.30
CA CYS A 18 -1.91 -24.56 4.26
C CYS A 18 -1.93 -25.12 5.69
N PRO A 19 -1.17 -24.55 6.63
CA PRO A 19 -1.17 -25.00 8.02
C PRO A 19 -2.53 -24.75 8.68
N LYS A 20 -3.05 -25.79 9.34
CA LYS A 20 -4.31 -25.76 10.09
C LYS A 20 -4.14 -24.96 11.39
N ASN A 21 -4.24 -23.64 11.31
CA ASN A 21 -4.44 -22.83 12.50
C ASN A 21 -5.95 -22.67 12.75
N GLU A 22 -6.39 -23.12 13.94
CA GLU A 22 -7.76 -22.99 14.43
C GLU A 22 -8.12 -21.50 14.61
N PHE A 23 -8.80 -20.92 13.63
CA PHE A 23 -9.34 -19.57 13.75
C PHE A 23 -10.67 -19.61 14.53
N PRO A 24 -10.90 -18.72 15.51
CA PRO A 24 -12.14 -18.71 16.29
C PRO A 24 -13.36 -18.37 15.42
N GLU A 25 -14.44 -19.15 15.60
CA GLU A 25 -15.75 -19.09 14.92
C GLU A 25 -16.55 -17.81 15.24
N ILE A 26 -16.04 -16.63 14.88
CA ILE A 26 -16.84 -15.39 14.89
C ILE A 26 -16.84 -14.84 13.46
N SER A 27 -17.89 -15.15 12.70
CA SER A 27 -18.00 -14.72 11.31
C SER A 27 -18.30 -13.22 11.27
N LEU A 28 -17.24 -12.40 11.17
CA LEU A 28 -17.29 -10.95 10.94
C LEU A 28 -18.28 -10.56 9.81
N PHE A 29 -18.46 -11.48 8.85
CA PHE A 29 -19.29 -11.34 7.66
C PHE A 29 -20.55 -12.23 7.69
N SER A 30 -21.08 -12.61 8.86
CA SER A 30 -22.34 -13.40 8.96
C SER A 30 -23.50 -12.81 8.15
N ASN A 31 -23.51 -11.48 8.01
CA ASN A 31 -24.55 -10.74 7.31
C ASN A 31 -24.32 -10.70 5.79
N ILE A 32 -23.13 -11.09 5.31
CA ILE A 32 -22.81 -11.25 3.89
C ILE A 32 -23.07 -12.71 3.54
N SER A 33 -24.35 -13.05 3.36
CA SER A 33 -24.74 -14.35 2.84
C SER A 33 -24.24 -14.52 1.40
N ASN A 34 -23.82 -15.76 1.08
CA ASN A 34 -23.56 -16.13 -0.30
C ASN A 34 -24.82 -15.99 -1.14
N VAL A 35 -24.70 -15.26 -2.23
CA VAL A 35 -25.76 -15.08 -3.21
C VAL A 35 -25.58 -16.16 -4.27
N ASN A 36 -26.41 -17.21 -4.19
CA ASN A 36 -26.46 -18.25 -5.20
C ASN A 36 -27.70 -17.99 -6.07
N ILE A 37 -27.48 -17.42 -7.25
CA ILE A 37 -28.56 -17.01 -8.15
C ILE A 37 -28.95 -18.23 -9.00
N PRO A 38 -30.21 -18.72 -8.94
CA PRO A 38 -30.65 -19.89 -9.70
C PRO A 38 -30.48 -19.73 -11.21
N GLU A 39 -30.41 -20.85 -11.94
CA GLU A 39 -30.25 -20.80 -13.41
C GLU A 39 -31.42 -20.10 -14.12
N ASN A 40 -32.65 -20.22 -13.58
CA ASN A 40 -33.88 -19.58 -14.03
C ASN A 40 -34.33 -18.44 -13.10
N HIS A 41 -33.41 -17.54 -12.75
CA HIS A 41 -33.70 -16.43 -11.85
C HIS A 41 -34.52 -15.33 -12.55
N SER A 42 -35.41 -14.68 -11.79
CA SER A 42 -35.97 -13.39 -12.16
C SER A 42 -35.05 -12.26 -11.66
N VAL A 43 -35.20 -11.07 -12.26
CA VAL A 43 -34.50 -9.86 -11.78
C VAL A 43 -34.84 -9.55 -10.32
N ARG A 44 -36.07 -9.87 -9.90
CA ARG A 44 -36.52 -9.71 -8.52
C ARG A 44 -35.75 -10.62 -7.56
N ASP A 45 -35.52 -11.88 -7.96
CA ASP A 45 -34.73 -12.82 -7.16
C ASP A 45 -33.29 -12.33 -6.98
N ILE A 46 -32.70 -11.72 -8.01
CA ILE A 46 -31.38 -11.08 -7.91
C ILE A 46 -31.43 -9.96 -6.86
N ILE A 47 -32.34 -9.00 -6.99
CA ILE A 47 -32.39 -7.82 -6.11
C ILE A 47 -32.63 -8.24 -4.64
N GLU A 48 -33.54 -9.17 -4.41
CA GLU A 48 -33.85 -9.69 -3.07
C GLU A 48 -32.62 -10.37 -2.43
N SER A 49 -31.79 -11.04 -3.23
CA SER A 49 -30.60 -11.74 -2.74
C SER A 49 -29.45 -10.80 -2.31
N LEU A 50 -29.34 -9.60 -2.89
CA LEU A 50 -28.25 -8.65 -2.59
C LEU A 50 -28.33 -8.07 -1.17
N GLY A 51 -29.54 -7.98 -0.61
CA GLY A 51 -29.82 -7.29 0.65
C GLY A 51 -29.92 -5.76 0.48
N HIS A 52 -30.44 -5.08 1.50
CA HIS A 52 -30.89 -3.69 1.37
C HIS A 52 -29.78 -2.69 1.00
N ASN A 53 -28.58 -2.82 1.58
CA ASN A 53 -27.48 -1.88 1.36
C ASN A 53 -26.95 -1.94 -0.07
N ASP A 54 -26.82 -3.15 -0.63
CA ASP A 54 -26.35 -3.37 -1.99
C ASP A 54 -27.43 -2.95 -2.99
N ALA A 55 -28.70 -3.28 -2.74
CA ALA A 55 -29.82 -2.81 -3.56
C ALA A 55 -29.87 -1.27 -3.61
N TYR A 56 -29.70 -0.60 -2.47
CA TYR A 56 -29.63 0.86 -2.41
C TYR A 56 -28.41 1.43 -3.16
N TYR A 57 -27.25 0.75 -3.10
CA TYR A 57 -26.06 1.14 -3.85
C TYR A 57 -26.31 1.06 -5.37
N PHE A 58 -26.81 -0.05 -5.87
CA PHE A 58 -27.10 -0.20 -7.31
C PHE A 58 -28.23 0.71 -7.78
N TRP A 59 -29.24 0.94 -6.93
CA TRP A 59 -30.28 1.91 -7.21
C TRP A 59 -29.69 3.32 -7.41
N ARG A 60 -28.80 3.76 -6.51
CA ARG A 60 -28.10 5.05 -6.65
C ARG A 60 -27.31 5.16 -7.96
N LEU A 61 -26.66 4.08 -8.40
CA LEU A 61 -25.96 4.04 -9.68
C LEU A 61 -26.91 4.11 -10.88
N SER A 62 -28.11 3.52 -10.77
CA SER A 62 -29.12 3.51 -11.82
C SER A 62 -29.90 4.81 -11.97
N SER A 63 -30.06 5.56 -10.87
CA SER A 63 -30.76 6.84 -10.89
C SER A 63 -29.83 7.94 -11.41
N ASN A 64 -30.29 8.75 -12.37
CA ASN A 64 -29.58 9.96 -12.86
C ASN A 64 -29.53 11.11 -11.82
N GLY A 65 -29.60 10.77 -10.53
CA GLY A 65 -29.49 11.69 -9.40
C GLY A 65 -30.44 11.29 -8.27
N LEU A 66 -29.87 10.82 -7.15
CA LEU A 66 -30.55 10.74 -5.86
C LEU A 66 -31.28 12.07 -5.55
N ASN A 67 -30.65 13.19 -5.88
CA ASN A 67 -31.21 14.54 -5.71
C ASN A 67 -32.46 14.77 -6.57
N SER A 68 -32.52 14.22 -7.79
CA SER A 68 -33.69 14.34 -8.65
C SER A 68 -34.88 13.57 -8.09
N GLU A 69 -34.64 12.40 -7.48
CA GLU A 69 -35.70 11.61 -6.84
C GLU A 69 -36.11 12.20 -5.48
N LEU A 70 -35.16 12.75 -4.72
CA LEU A 70 -35.43 13.50 -3.49
C LEU A 70 -36.19 14.81 -3.77
N GLU A 71 -35.91 15.48 -4.89
CA GLU A 71 -36.70 16.60 -5.41
C GLU A 71 -38.11 16.12 -5.84
N ARG A 72 -38.22 15.00 -6.57
CA ARG A 72 -39.50 14.43 -7.04
C ARG A 72 -40.41 13.98 -5.89
N SER A 73 -39.83 13.41 -4.84
CA SER A 73 -40.52 13.00 -3.62
C SER A 73 -40.80 14.16 -2.65
N GLY A 74 -40.39 15.38 -3.00
CA GLY A 74 -40.64 16.59 -2.21
C GLY A 74 -39.78 16.70 -0.94
N LEU A 75 -38.75 15.86 -0.81
CA LEU A 75 -37.82 15.83 0.34
C LEU A 75 -36.71 16.89 0.21
N ILE A 76 -36.44 17.36 -1.00
CA ILE A 76 -35.55 18.51 -1.27
C ILE A 76 -36.34 19.54 -2.07
N GLN A 77 -36.49 20.77 -1.55
CA GLN A 77 -37.06 21.88 -2.31
C GLN A 77 -35.96 22.68 -2.99
N LYS A 78 -36.13 22.96 -4.29
CA LYS A 78 -35.30 23.91 -5.03
C LYS A 78 -35.64 25.34 -4.61
N THR A 79 -35.14 25.79 -3.46
CA THR A 79 -34.97 27.22 -3.18
C THR A 79 -33.72 27.47 -2.34
N VAL A 80 -33.11 28.62 -2.60
CA VAL A 80 -31.88 29.14 -2.01
C VAL A 80 -31.86 28.96 -0.48
N GLY A 81 -30.87 28.24 0.03
CA GLY A 81 -30.60 28.14 1.47
C GLY A 81 -30.89 26.76 2.08
N ILE A 82 -29.81 25.99 2.20
CA ILE A 82 -29.57 24.80 3.02
C ILE A 82 -30.72 24.40 3.97
N SER A 83 -31.33 23.24 3.71
CA SER A 83 -31.86 22.37 4.76
C SER A 83 -31.34 20.96 4.48
N LYS A 84 -30.47 20.49 5.38
CA LYS A 84 -29.84 19.17 5.37
C LYS A 84 -30.89 18.09 5.60
N VAL A 85 -30.91 17.04 4.78
CA VAL A 85 -31.70 15.83 5.03
C VAL A 85 -30.76 14.73 5.51
N GLU A 86 -30.95 14.31 6.75
CA GLU A 86 -30.27 13.18 7.37
C GLU A 86 -31.03 11.89 6.99
N LEU A 87 -30.41 11.00 6.22
CA LEU A 87 -30.98 9.67 5.91
C LEU A 87 -30.35 8.63 6.85
N ILE A 88 -31.10 8.20 7.87
CA ILE A 88 -30.72 7.11 8.78
C ILE A 88 -31.60 5.88 8.46
N PRO A 89 -31.02 4.70 8.16
CA PRO A 89 -31.80 3.47 8.04
C PRO A 89 -32.15 2.93 9.43
N SER A 90 -33.41 3.08 9.86
CA SER A 90 -33.85 2.59 11.17
C SER A 90 -34.14 1.07 11.14
N THR A 91 -33.37 0.32 11.92
CA THR A 91 -33.69 -1.07 12.29
C THR A 91 -34.18 -1.09 13.74
N ALA A 92 -35.49 -0.99 13.93
CA ALA A 92 -36.12 -1.35 15.20
C ALA A 92 -37.62 -1.64 14.98
N LYS A 93 -37.99 -2.92 14.98
CA LYS A 93 -39.36 -3.33 15.26
C LYS A 93 -39.64 -3.03 16.73
N SER A 94 -40.69 -2.28 17.02
CA SER A 94 -41.36 -2.38 18.32
C SER A 94 -42.87 -2.41 18.13
N SER A 95 -43.47 -3.35 18.86
CA SER A 95 -44.87 -3.75 18.84
C SER A 95 -45.85 -2.61 19.06
N GLY A 96 -47.03 -2.76 18.44
CA GLY A 96 -48.12 -1.80 18.49
C GLY A 96 -48.71 -1.55 19.86
N TYR A 97 -49.22 -0.33 20.01
CA TYR A 97 -50.37 0.03 20.84
C TYR A 97 -51.13 1.15 20.10
N ASN A 98 -52.42 0.94 19.89
CA ASN A 98 -53.33 1.97 19.39
C ASN A 98 -53.63 2.97 20.50
N ALA A 99 -53.51 4.27 20.21
CA ALA A 99 -54.23 5.31 20.95
C ALA A 99 -54.52 6.51 20.03
N ASN A 100 -55.81 6.78 19.85
CA ASN A 100 -56.32 8.02 19.27
C ASN A 100 -56.00 9.20 20.21
N GLY A 101 -55.47 10.30 19.68
CA GLY A 101 -55.42 11.57 20.40
C GLY A 101 -54.29 12.50 19.98
N ALA A 102 -54.66 13.57 19.28
CA ALA A 102 -54.00 14.87 19.10
C ALA A 102 -52.52 15.06 19.53
N GLY A 103 -51.70 15.43 18.54
CA GLY A 103 -50.48 16.23 18.70
C GLY A 103 -49.18 15.44 18.88
N ASP A 104 -48.39 15.28 17.82
CA ASP A 104 -46.97 15.67 17.78
C ASP A 104 -46.38 15.42 16.38
N GLY A 105 -45.43 16.27 15.97
CA GLY A 105 -44.74 16.17 14.68
C GLY A 105 -43.75 15.02 14.66
N ASN A 106 -44.12 13.88 14.05
CA ASN A 106 -43.14 12.92 13.53
C ASN A 106 -43.78 12.04 12.45
N SER A 107 -44.02 12.61 11.27
CA SER A 107 -44.27 11.83 10.07
C SER A 107 -42.94 11.24 9.60
N HIS A 108 -42.64 10.00 9.98
CA HIS A 108 -41.62 9.21 9.28
C HIS A 108 -42.08 9.02 7.83
N SER A 109 -41.61 9.86 6.93
CA SER A 109 -41.80 9.69 5.49
C SER A 109 -41.04 8.43 5.07
N GLN A 110 -41.76 7.31 4.95
CA GLN A 110 -41.24 6.14 4.24
C GLN A 110 -41.22 6.49 2.75
N THR A 111 -40.04 6.79 2.24
CA THR A 111 -39.85 6.99 0.80
C THR A 111 -39.73 5.63 0.14
N GLU A 112 -40.74 5.25 -0.64
CA GLU A 112 -40.68 4.05 -1.47
C GLU A 112 -39.69 4.29 -2.62
N ILE A 113 -38.72 3.38 -2.77
CA ILE A 113 -37.65 3.51 -3.77
C ILE A 113 -38.11 2.84 -5.07
N ASP A 114 -38.17 3.59 -6.16
CA ASP A 114 -38.50 3.07 -7.48
C ASP A 114 -37.32 2.28 -8.07
N LEU A 115 -37.46 0.95 -8.15
CA LEU A 115 -36.44 0.03 -8.65
C LEU A 115 -36.55 -0.27 -10.15
N THR A 116 -37.53 0.29 -10.86
CA THR A 116 -37.82 -0.07 -12.27
C THR A 116 -36.63 0.10 -13.21
N VAL A 117 -35.82 1.15 -13.02
CA VAL A 117 -34.60 1.40 -13.83
C VAL A 117 -33.52 0.35 -13.56
N LEU A 118 -33.35 -0.03 -12.29
CA LEU A 118 -32.42 -1.08 -11.90
C LEU A 118 -32.89 -2.43 -12.44
N GLU A 119 -34.19 -2.70 -12.36
CA GLU A 119 -34.81 -3.92 -12.87
C GLU A 119 -34.58 -4.06 -14.39
N GLY A 120 -34.81 -2.99 -15.15
CA GLY A 120 -34.56 -2.99 -16.60
C GLY A 120 -33.09 -3.21 -16.96
N THR A 121 -32.16 -2.68 -16.17
CA THR A 121 -30.72 -2.87 -16.40
C THR A 121 -30.29 -4.31 -16.12
N LEU A 122 -30.75 -4.88 -15.00
CA LEU A 122 -30.42 -6.25 -14.59
C LEU A 122 -31.13 -7.31 -15.45
N GLN A 123 -32.19 -6.96 -16.18
CA GLN A 123 -32.85 -7.86 -17.12
C GLN A 123 -31.95 -8.34 -18.27
N SER A 124 -30.86 -7.60 -18.56
CA SER A 124 -29.85 -7.95 -19.57
C SER A 124 -28.73 -8.86 -19.04
N VAL A 125 -28.72 -9.15 -17.74
CA VAL A 125 -27.71 -10.00 -17.10
C VAL A 125 -28.06 -11.47 -17.32
N ASP A 126 -27.19 -12.20 -17.99
CA ASP A 126 -27.35 -13.64 -18.15
C ASP A 126 -26.88 -14.43 -16.92
N THR A 127 -27.19 -15.74 -16.89
CA THR A 127 -26.86 -16.64 -15.78
C THR A 127 -25.37 -16.73 -15.47
N ILE A 128 -24.49 -16.53 -16.45
CA ILE A 128 -23.03 -16.59 -16.26
C ILE A 128 -22.52 -15.28 -15.63
N ALA A 129 -23.04 -14.14 -16.08
CA ALA A 129 -22.78 -12.83 -15.47
C ALA A 129 -23.36 -12.72 -14.04
N ALA A 130 -24.49 -13.38 -13.78
CA ALA A 130 -25.08 -13.56 -12.46
C ALA A 130 -24.31 -14.57 -11.58
N ASN A 131 -23.46 -15.40 -12.17
CA ASN A 131 -22.60 -16.34 -11.45
C ASN A 131 -21.15 -16.25 -11.92
N PRO A 132 -20.48 -15.09 -11.71
CA PRO A 132 -19.15 -14.85 -12.28
C PRO A 132 -18.14 -15.89 -11.77
N VAL A 133 -17.42 -16.49 -12.72
CA VAL A 133 -16.35 -17.45 -12.45
C VAL A 133 -15.08 -16.71 -12.03
N ILE A 134 -14.43 -17.21 -10.98
CA ILE A 134 -13.08 -16.79 -10.61
C ILE A 134 -12.09 -17.50 -11.55
N SER A 135 -11.91 -17.01 -12.77
CA SER A 135 -10.95 -17.61 -13.71
C SER A 135 -9.98 -16.59 -14.25
N ILE A 136 -8.72 -17.01 -14.34
CA ILE A 136 -7.59 -16.19 -14.79
C ILE A 136 -7.44 -16.25 -16.32
N ASP A 137 -7.91 -17.31 -16.98
CA ASP A 137 -7.88 -17.44 -18.45
C ASP A 137 -9.16 -18.11 -18.96
N ILE A 138 -10.05 -17.33 -19.58
CA ILE A 138 -11.15 -17.88 -20.39
C ILE A 138 -10.93 -17.47 -21.84
N ASP A 139 -11.03 -18.44 -22.75
CA ASP A 139 -11.12 -18.23 -24.19
C ASP A 139 -12.28 -17.27 -24.51
N GLN A 140 -11.94 -16.06 -24.97
CA GLN A 140 -12.89 -14.96 -25.21
C GLN A 140 -13.98 -15.34 -26.22
N SER A 141 -13.69 -16.29 -27.11
CA SER A 141 -14.63 -16.75 -28.13
C SER A 141 -15.84 -17.49 -27.54
N LYS A 142 -15.74 -18.01 -26.32
CA LYS A 142 -16.81 -18.78 -25.63
C LYS A 142 -17.62 -17.97 -24.61
N LEU A 143 -17.28 -16.70 -24.41
CA LEU A 143 -17.95 -15.82 -23.46
C LEU A 143 -19.27 -15.27 -24.02
N SER A 144 -20.27 -15.11 -23.15
CA SER A 144 -21.51 -14.43 -23.49
C SER A 144 -21.27 -12.93 -23.80
N PRO A 145 -22.18 -12.26 -24.53
CA PRO A 145 -22.06 -10.84 -24.82
C PRO A 145 -21.90 -9.98 -23.57
N THR A 146 -22.66 -10.26 -22.51
CA THR A 146 -22.62 -9.54 -21.24
C THR A 146 -21.26 -9.69 -20.55
N VAL A 147 -20.68 -10.90 -20.55
CA VAL A 147 -19.34 -11.12 -19.95
C VAL A 147 -18.23 -10.45 -20.77
N ARG A 148 -18.37 -10.39 -22.10
CA ARG A 148 -17.43 -9.63 -22.95
C ARG A 148 -17.46 -8.14 -22.62
N GLN A 149 -18.65 -7.56 -22.48
CA GLN A 149 -18.82 -6.16 -22.09
C GLN A 149 -18.15 -5.86 -20.74
N ILE A 150 -18.39 -6.70 -19.72
CA ILE A 150 -17.74 -6.55 -18.39
C ILE A 150 -16.21 -6.58 -18.51
N ASN A 151 -15.67 -7.46 -19.35
CA ASN A 151 -14.22 -7.58 -19.57
C ASN A 151 -13.63 -6.39 -20.35
N GLU A 152 -14.38 -5.80 -21.27
CA GLU A 152 -14.01 -4.56 -21.96
C GLU A 152 -14.02 -3.38 -20.98
N GLU A 153 -15.06 -3.26 -20.15
CA GLU A 153 -15.17 -2.23 -19.13
C GLU A 153 -14.06 -2.31 -18.08
N ARG A 154 -13.54 -3.51 -17.78
CA ARG A 154 -12.39 -3.70 -16.88
C ARG A 154 -11.13 -2.93 -17.31
N ARG A 155 -10.99 -2.62 -18.61
CA ARG A 155 -9.84 -1.88 -19.15
C ARG A 155 -10.01 -0.36 -19.09
N LEU A 156 -11.20 0.12 -18.70
CA LEU A 156 -11.51 1.54 -18.60
C LEU A 156 -10.99 2.14 -17.28
N PRO A 157 -10.78 3.47 -17.24
CA PRO A 157 -10.48 4.21 -16.01
C PRO A 157 -11.42 3.86 -14.85
N LEU A 158 -10.89 3.90 -13.62
CA LEU A 158 -11.62 3.48 -12.42
C LEU A 158 -12.93 4.26 -12.22
N SER A 159 -12.94 5.56 -12.52
CA SER A 159 -14.13 6.41 -12.43
C SER A 159 -15.30 5.93 -13.30
N ILE A 160 -15.01 5.39 -14.49
CA ILE A 160 -16.02 4.81 -15.39
C ILE A 160 -16.48 3.46 -14.83
N ARG A 161 -15.54 2.63 -14.37
CA ARG A 161 -15.84 1.32 -13.76
C ARG A 161 -16.73 1.45 -12.52
N GLU A 162 -16.52 2.46 -11.68
CA GLU A 162 -17.34 2.72 -10.48
C GLU A 162 -18.76 3.19 -10.81
N SER A 163 -18.98 3.73 -12.01
CA SER A 163 -20.29 4.18 -12.49
C SER A 163 -21.06 3.11 -13.26
N SER A 164 -20.39 2.03 -13.70
CA SER A 164 -21.04 0.94 -14.43
C SER A 164 -21.76 -0.03 -13.50
N ILE A 165 -23.08 -0.12 -13.66
CA ILE A 165 -23.94 -1.02 -12.89
C ILE A 165 -23.55 -2.48 -13.13
N LEU A 166 -23.41 -2.88 -14.40
CA LEU A 166 -23.12 -4.27 -14.77
C LEU A 166 -21.75 -4.72 -14.25
N TYR A 167 -20.75 -3.86 -14.37
CA TYR A 167 -19.43 -4.11 -13.83
C TYR A 167 -19.45 -4.23 -12.31
N GLN A 168 -20.00 -3.23 -11.60
CA GLN A 168 -20.06 -3.24 -10.13
C GLN A 168 -20.88 -4.40 -9.58
N PHE A 169 -21.93 -4.81 -10.29
CA PHE A 169 -22.75 -5.96 -9.95
C PHE A 169 -21.92 -7.25 -9.99
N SER A 170 -21.22 -7.49 -11.10
CA SER A 170 -20.33 -8.66 -11.24
C SER A 170 -19.23 -8.67 -10.17
N ARG A 171 -18.58 -7.52 -9.94
CA ARG A 171 -17.55 -7.37 -8.89
C ARG A 171 -18.11 -7.69 -7.50
N THR A 172 -19.27 -7.14 -7.16
CA THR A 172 -19.93 -7.36 -5.87
C THR A 172 -20.16 -8.85 -5.62
N LEU A 173 -20.70 -9.59 -6.60
CA LEU A 173 -20.95 -11.03 -6.45
C LEU A 173 -19.68 -11.84 -6.23
N ILE A 174 -18.59 -11.52 -6.94
CA ILE A 174 -17.27 -12.15 -6.73
C ILE A 174 -16.80 -11.93 -5.29
N TYR A 175 -16.83 -10.69 -4.81
CA TYR A 175 -16.34 -10.36 -3.48
C TYR A 175 -17.21 -10.95 -2.37
N ARG A 176 -18.54 -11.02 -2.53
CA ARG A 176 -19.40 -11.71 -1.56
C ARG A 176 -19.03 -13.19 -1.41
N ARG A 177 -18.76 -13.86 -2.53
CA ARG A 177 -18.27 -15.25 -2.53
C ARG A 177 -16.96 -15.38 -1.77
N LEU A 178 -16.01 -14.49 -2.05
CA LEU A 178 -14.72 -14.49 -1.37
C LEU A 178 -14.85 -14.21 0.13
N LEU A 179 -15.66 -13.22 0.51
CA LEU A 179 -15.88 -12.85 1.92
C LEU A 179 -16.66 -13.92 2.69
N SER A 180 -17.55 -14.68 2.04
CA SER A 180 -18.23 -15.81 2.68
C SER A 180 -17.28 -16.93 3.10
N GLY A 181 -16.16 -17.10 2.37
CA GLY A 181 -15.13 -18.08 2.65
C GLY A 181 -14.02 -17.57 3.58
N TYR A 182 -14.14 -16.34 4.08
CA TYR A 182 -13.20 -15.76 5.04
C TYR A 182 -13.26 -16.53 6.39
N PRO A 183 -12.13 -16.77 7.08
CA PRO A 183 -10.79 -16.24 6.84
C PRO A 183 -9.95 -17.00 5.80
N HIS A 184 -10.34 -18.21 5.42
CA HIS A 184 -9.54 -19.09 4.55
C HIS A 184 -9.25 -18.50 3.16
N THR A 185 -10.11 -17.62 2.65
CA THR A 185 -9.90 -16.91 1.38
C THR A 185 -8.91 -15.75 1.45
N LEU A 186 -8.54 -15.28 2.65
CA LEU A 186 -7.59 -14.17 2.83
C LEU A 186 -6.15 -14.59 2.53
N GLU A 187 -5.76 -15.79 2.98
CA GLU A 187 -4.50 -16.42 2.61
C GLU A 187 -4.49 -16.79 1.11
N GLY A 188 -5.67 -17.05 0.56
CA GLY A 188 -5.88 -17.32 -0.85
C GLY A 188 -5.37 -16.19 -1.75
N ILE A 189 -4.37 -16.51 -2.58
CA ILE A 189 -3.84 -15.71 -3.69
C ILE A 189 -4.96 -15.01 -4.49
N ILE A 190 -6.14 -15.67 -4.58
CA ILE A 190 -7.32 -15.21 -5.31
C ILE A 190 -7.86 -13.86 -4.82
N LEU A 191 -8.06 -13.64 -3.51
CA LEU A 191 -8.62 -12.38 -3.02
C LEU A 191 -7.64 -11.23 -3.29
N LYS A 192 -6.35 -11.46 -3.05
CA LYS A 192 -5.29 -10.50 -3.36
C LYS A 192 -5.22 -10.18 -4.85
N ILE A 193 -5.40 -11.16 -5.75
CA ILE A 193 -5.49 -10.95 -7.20
C ILE A 193 -6.69 -10.07 -7.56
N GLN A 194 -7.87 -10.33 -6.98
CA GLN A 194 -9.06 -9.54 -7.30
C GLN A 194 -8.91 -8.08 -6.87
N ILE A 195 -8.30 -7.83 -5.72
CA ILE A 195 -8.07 -6.47 -5.21
C ILE A 195 -7.06 -5.69 -6.07
N LYS A 196 -6.07 -6.38 -6.64
CA LYS A 196 -5.15 -5.77 -7.62
C LYS A 196 -5.90 -5.20 -8.83
N ILE A 197 -7.12 -5.63 -9.12
CA ILE A 197 -7.99 -5.00 -10.13
C ILE A 197 -8.65 -3.74 -9.55
N ASP A 198 -9.56 -3.89 -8.59
CA ASP A 198 -10.23 -2.82 -7.83
C ASP A 198 -11.12 -3.40 -6.71
N ILE A 199 -11.67 -2.52 -5.86
CA ILE A 199 -12.63 -2.88 -4.81
C ILE A 199 -13.98 -2.22 -5.11
N PRO A 200 -15.10 -2.97 -5.11
CA PRO A 200 -16.43 -2.40 -5.27
C PRO A 200 -16.77 -1.50 -4.07
N PRO A 201 -17.20 -0.24 -4.27
CA PRO A 201 -17.38 0.73 -3.20
C PRO A 201 -18.30 0.31 -2.05
N ASN A 202 -19.37 -0.43 -2.33
CA ASN A 202 -20.33 -0.91 -1.33
C ASN A 202 -19.74 -1.94 -0.35
N LEU A 203 -18.76 -2.75 -0.78
CA LEU A 203 -18.13 -3.76 0.07
C LEU A 203 -16.76 -3.33 0.62
N ARG A 204 -16.31 -2.10 0.31
CA ARG A 204 -14.99 -1.61 0.70
C ARG A 204 -14.71 -1.75 2.19
N SER A 205 -15.67 -1.36 3.03
CA SER A 205 -15.56 -1.43 4.49
C SER A 205 -15.33 -2.87 4.96
N ASN A 206 -16.04 -3.84 4.38
CA ASN A 206 -15.89 -5.26 4.68
C ASN A 206 -14.55 -5.81 4.21
N ILE A 207 -14.14 -5.48 2.99
CA ILE A 207 -12.87 -5.94 2.40
C ILE A 207 -11.68 -5.37 3.17
N TRP A 208 -11.71 -4.10 3.56
CA TRP A 208 -10.67 -3.51 4.40
C TRP A 208 -10.58 -4.18 5.77
N SER A 209 -11.73 -4.46 6.40
CA SER A 209 -11.76 -5.19 7.68
C SER A 209 -11.17 -6.60 7.55
N ALA A 210 -11.42 -7.29 6.43
CA ALA A 210 -10.83 -8.59 6.13
C ALA A 210 -9.31 -8.50 5.93
N LEU A 211 -8.83 -7.54 5.13
CA LEU A 211 -7.40 -7.32 4.88
C LEU A 211 -6.61 -6.93 6.13
N LEU A 212 -7.27 -6.21 7.03
CA LEU A 212 -6.74 -5.82 8.33
C LEU A 212 -6.93 -6.91 9.38
N GLN A 213 -7.47 -8.08 9.01
CA GLN A 213 -7.65 -9.23 9.90
C GLN A 213 -8.44 -8.89 11.17
N VAL A 214 -9.45 -8.03 11.03
CA VAL A 214 -10.35 -7.70 12.13
C VAL A 214 -11.06 -8.99 12.55
N SER A 215 -11.03 -9.28 13.85
CA SER A 215 -11.56 -10.52 14.41
C SER A 215 -12.13 -10.29 15.82
N GLY A 216 -12.89 -11.27 16.31
CA GLY A 216 -13.53 -11.21 17.63
C GLY A 216 -14.82 -10.38 17.67
N ASP A 217 -15.42 -10.30 18.87
CA ASP A 217 -16.60 -9.46 19.14
C ASP A 217 -16.18 -7.99 19.32
N THR A 218 -15.97 -7.31 18.20
CA THR A 218 -15.57 -5.89 18.17
C THR A 218 -16.57 -4.99 18.90
N ARG A 219 -17.86 -5.32 18.89
CA ARG A 219 -18.91 -4.54 19.53
C ARG A 219 -18.76 -4.57 21.05
N GLU A 220 -18.57 -5.75 21.63
CA GLU A 220 -18.36 -5.89 23.07
C GLU A 220 -17.01 -5.31 23.49
N MET A 221 -15.94 -5.57 22.74
CA MET A 221 -14.62 -4.97 22.98
C MET A 221 -14.72 -3.44 23.00
N TYR A 222 -15.35 -2.84 22.00
CA TYR A 222 -15.49 -1.40 21.91
C TYR A 222 -16.40 -0.84 23.02
N ARG A 223 -17.47 -1.53 23.40
CA ARG A 223 -18.40 -1.10 24.45
C ARG A 223 -17.71 -0.95 25.81
N ARG A 224 -16.78 -1.85 26.15
CA ARG A 224 -16.05 -1.85 27.43
C ARG A 224 -15.09 -0.68 27.62
N ILE A 225 -14.68 -0.01 26.55
CA ILE A 225 -13.67 1.06 26.61
C ILE A 225 -14.27 2.33 27.21
N ASN A 226 -13.62 2.91 28.23
CA ASN A 226 -14.04 4.21 28.78
C ASN A 226 -13.60 5.37 27.87
N LYS A 227 -14.44 5.73 26.89
CA LYS A 227 -14.16 6.82 25.94
C LYS A 227 -14.18 8.22 26.58
N CYS A 228 -14.64 8.34 27.82
CA CYS A 228 -14.71 9.61 28.57
C CYS A 228 -13.51 9.82 29.51
N ALA A 229 -12.57 8.88 29.57
CA ALA A 229 -11.38 8.99 30.41
C ALA A 229 -10.58 10.24 30.05
N ILE A 230 -10.38 11.17 30.99
CA ILE A 230 -9.66 12.44 30.75
C ILE A 230 -8.19 12.15 30.43
N ARG A 231 -7.65 12.79 29.39
CA ARG A 231 -6.24 12.69 29.01
C ARG A 231 -5.63 14.06 28.71
N GLU A 232 -4.30 14.13 28.83
CA GLU A 232 -3.50 15.33 28.51
C GLU A 232 -3.74 15.84 27.08
N THR A 233 -4.01 14.95 26.14
CA THR A 233 -4.20 15.25 24.72
C THR A 233 -5.60 15.73 24.34
N ASP A 234 -6.55 15.74 25.28
CA ASP A 234 -7.97 16.02 24.98
C ASP A 234 -8.18 17.42 24.42
N ARG A 235 -7.41 18.40 24.92
CA ARG A 235 -7.44 19.77 24.40
C ARG A 235 -7.04 19.83 22.92
N GLN A 236 -6.03 19.06 22.51
CA GLN A 236 -5.59 19.04 21.12
C GLN A 236 -6.65 18.38 20.21
N ILE A 237 -7.24 17.27 20.66
CA ILE A 237 -8.33 16.59 19.95
C ILE A 237 -9.51 17.54 19.73
N ASP A 238 -9.87 18.33 20.73
CA ASP A 238 -10.98 19.29 20.66
C ASP A 238 -10.74 20.47 19.71
N VAL A 239 -9.47 20.80 19.43
CA VAL A 239 -9.08 21.81 18.45
C VAL A 239 -9.01 21.23 17.03
N ASP A 240 -8.61 19.97 16.89
CA ASP A 240 -8.35 19.35 15.59
C ASP A 240 -9.61 18.84 14.90
N ILE A 241 -10.51 18.19 15.62
CA ILE A 241 -11.74 17.61 15.04
C ILE A 241 -12.58 18.65 14.27
N PRO A 242 -12.83 19.89 14.79
CA PRO A 242 -13.63 20.89 14.07
C PRO A 242 -13.02 21.39 12.76
N ARG A 243 -11.72 21.17 12.52
CA ARG A 243 -11.03 21.54 11.26
C ARG A 243 -10.77 20.32 10.35
N CYS A 244 -10.96 19.11 10.86
CA CYS A 244 -10.71 17.85 10.16
C CYS A 244 -11.79 17.57 9.11
N HIS A 245 -11.39 17.41 7.84
CA HIS A 245 -12.25 16.99 6.72
C HIS A 245 -13.64 17.67 6.65
N GLN A 246 -13.73 18.98 6.93
CA GLN A 246 -15.00 19.72 7.01
C GLN A 246 -15.79 19.79 5.68
N TYR A 247 -15.14 19.49 4.56
CA TYR A 247 -15.82 19.33 3.26
C TYR A 247 -16.72 18.09 3.19
N LEU A 248 -16.58 17.14 4.14
CA LEU A 248 -17.45 15.98 4.27
C LEU A 248 -18.58 16.27 5.23
N GLU A 249 -19.80 16.33 4.72
CA GLU A 249 -20.99 16.62 5.54
C GLU A 249 -21.16 15.66 6.72
N VAL A 250 -20.87 14.37 6.51
CA VAL A 250 -20.95 13.35 7.55
C VAL A 250 -19.97 13.63 8.71
N ILE A 251 -18.78 14.17 8.44
CA ILE A 251 -17.78 14.51 9.47
C ILE A 251 -18.04 15.88 10.09
N ALA A 252 -18.45 16.86 9.28
CA ALA A 252 -18.79 18.21 9.73
C ALA A 252 -20.04 18.25 10.62
N SER A 253 -20.86 17.20 10.62
CA SER A 253 -22.01 17.08 11.53
C SER A 253 -21.56 16.96 13.00
N PRO A 254 -22.35 17.46 13.97
CA PRO A 254 -22.05 17.27 15.40
C PRO A 254 -21.92 15.79 15.78
N GLU A 255 -22.72 14.93 15.16
CA GLU A 255 -22.68 13.49 15.36
C GLU A 255 -21.38 12.87 14.81
N GLY A 256 -20.97 13.27 13.60
CA GLY A 256 -19.70 12.86 12.99
C GLY A 256 -18.50 13.24 13.84
N ALA A 257 -18.44 14.51 14.29
CA ALA A 257 -17.40 15.00 15.19
C ALA A 257 -17.38 14.20 16.51
N ARG A 258 -18.56 13.90 17.07
CA ARG A 258 -18.69 13.08 18.29
C ARG A 258 -18.19 11.65 18.08
N LYS A 259 -18.55 11.00 16.97
CA LYS A 259 -18.10 9.66 16.60
C LYS A 259 -16.58 9.62 16.40
N LEU A 260 -16.03 10.60 15.67
CA LEU A 260 -14.59 10.75 15.44
C LEU A 260 -13.83 10.84 16.76
N LYS A 261 -14.27 11.73 17.66
CA LYS A 261 -13.69 11.85 19.00
C LYS A 261 -13.73 10.52 19.75
N ARG A 262 -14.87 9.81 19.74
CA ARG A 262 -15.01 8.54 20.46
C ARG A 262 -14.12 7.43 19.93
N VAL A 263 -13.92 7.33 18.62
CA VAL A 263 -13.00 6.34 18.02
C VAL A 263 -11.55 6.64 18.42
N ILE A 264 -11.11 7.89 18.29
CA ILE A 264 -9.75 8.32 18.70
C ILE A 264 -9.53 8.08 20.19
N LYS A 265 -10.50 8.50 21.03
CA LYS A 265 -10.44 8.30 22.49
C LYS A 265 -10.37 6.82 22.85
N ALA A 266 -11.16 5.98 22.18
CA ALA A 266 -11.13 4.55 22.42
C ALA A 266 -9.76 3.95 22.12
N TRP A 267 -9.16 4.33 20.99
CA TRP A 267 -7.82 3.88 20.58
C TRP A 267 -6.72 4.34 21.53
N LEU A 268 -6.73 5.60 21.96
CA LEU A 268 -5.77 6.08 22.94
C LEU A 268 -5.91 5.30 24.25
N VAL A 269 -7.13 5.13 24.77
CA VAL A 269 -7.37 4.46 26.06
C VAL A 269 -6.88 3.01 26.06
N THR A 270 -7.01 2.30 24.94
CA THR A 270 -6.51 0.92 24.81
C THR A 270 -5.01 0.84 24.54
N ASN A 271 -4.37 1.95 24.19
CA ASN A 271 -2.94 2.05 23.93
C ASN A 271 -2.27 3.10 24.85
N PRO A 272 -2.09 2.82 26.15
CA PRO A 272 -1.61 3.80 27.13
C PRO A 272 -0.18 4.31 26.85
N GLY A 273 0.66 3.54 26.14
CA GLY A 273 2.00 3.94 25.72
C GLY A 273 2.05 4.89 24.50
N LEU A 274 0.91 5.11 23.85
CA LEU A 274 0.80 5.97 22.67
C LEU A 274 0.14 7.31 23.01
N THR A 275 0.43 8.31 22.20
CA THR A 275 -0.08 9.67 22.34
C THR A 275 -0.79 10.12 21.07
N TYR A 276 -1.65 11.13 21.22
CA TYR A 276 -2.25 11.81 20.09
C TYR A 276 -1.21 12.73 19.46
N TRP A 277 -0.89 12.47 18.19
CA TRP A 277 -0.19 13.41 17.33
C TRP A 277 -1.19 14.04 16.35
N GLN A 278 -0.99 15.32 16.03
CA GLN A 278 -1.81 16.02 15.04
C GLN A 278 -1.76 15.25 13.71
N GLY A 279 -2.93 14.95 13.16
CA GLY A 279 -3.09 14.11 11.97
C GLY A 279 -3.69 12.73 12.25
N LEU A 280 -3.74 12.28 13.52
CA LEU A 280 -4.45 11.05 13.89
C LEU A 280 -5.96 11.15 13.61
N ASP A 281 -6.52 12.35 13.73
CA ASP A 281 -7.88 12.67 13.31
C ASP A 281 -8.09 12.41 11.81
N SER A 282 -7.23 12.95 10.94
CA SER A 282 -7.28 12.67 9.49
C SER A 282 -7.11 11.19 9.18
N LEU A 283 -6.20 10.49 9.87
CA LEU A 283 -6.01 9.05 9.71
C LEU A 283 -7.27 8.24 10.08
N THR A 284 -8.03 8.71 11.07
CA THR A 284 -9.24 8.01 11.56
C THR A 284 -10.43 8.18 10.61
N VAL A 285 -10.52 9.30 9.90
CA VAL A 285 -11.67 9.64 9.05
C VAL A 285 -12.00 8.58 8.00
N PRO A 286 -11.05 8.02 7.20
CA PRO A 286 -11.35 6.95 6.25
C PRO A 286 -12.07 5.75 6.86
N PHE A 287 -11.63 5.29 8.04
CA PHE A 287 -12.28 4.18 8.73
C PHE A 287 -13.67 4.55 9.23
N LEU A 288 -13.82 5.75 9.81
CA LEU A 288 -15.11 6.20 10.32
C LEU A 288 -16.14 6.39 9.19
N VAL A 289 -15.73 6.98 8.06
CA VAL A 289 -16.64 7.19 6.92
C VAL A 289 -17.10 5.85 6.34
N LEU A 290 -16.20 4.86 6.23
CA LEU A 290 -16.55 3.52 5.74
C LEU A 290 -17.42 2.73 6.72
N HIS A 291 -17.30 2.99 8.03
CA HIS A 291 -18.00 2.27 9.09
C HIS A 291 -18.84 3.22 9.95
N TYR A 292 -19.54 4.18 9.35
CA TYR A 292 -20.20 5.28 10.09
C TYR A 292 -21.21 4.78 11.14
N ASP A 293 -21.95 3.72 10.81
CA ASP A 293 -22.92 3.07 11.70
C ASP A 293 -22.30 2.05 12.67
N ARG A 294 -21.00 1.74 12.50
CA ARG A 294 -20.25 0.72 13.23
C ARG A 294 -18.92 1.28 13.74
N GLU A 295 -18.99 2.21 14.69
CA GLU A 295 -17.80 2.79 15.37
C GLU A 295 -16.85 1.70 15.92
N ASP A 296 -17.40 0.55 16.32
CA ASP A 296 -16.66 -0.64 16.74
C ASP A 296 -15.75 -1.21 15.64
N LEU A 297 -16.23 -1.27 14.39
CA LEU A 297 -15.43 -1.71 13.25
C LEU A 297 -14.45 -0.63 12.79
N ALA A 298 -14.84 0.66 12.83
CA ALA A 298 -13.92 1.76 12.55
C ALA A 298 -12.70 1.70 13.49
N TYR A 299 -12.97 1.55 14.79
CA TYR A 299 -11.96 1.38 15.83
C TYR A 299 -11.10 0.14 15.60
N ALA A 300 -11.70 -1.02 15.34
CA ALA A 300 -10.96 -2.27 15.18
C ALA A 300 -10.06 -2.25 13.93
N SER A 301 -10.59 -1.78 12.80
CA SER A 301 -9.82 -1.60 11.56
C SER A 301 -8.63 -0.66 11.78
N MET A 302 -8.85 0.50 12.41
CA MET A 302 -7.78 1.44 12.73
C MET A 302 -6.73 0.82 13.69
N SER A 303 -7.18 0.06 14.68
CA SER A 303 -6.30 -0.59 15.68
C SER A 303 -5.37 -1.64 15.06
N ASN A 304 -5.79 -2.29 13.97
CA ASN A 304 -4.94 -3.22 13.22
C ASN A 304 -4.11 -2.53 12.12
N PHE A 305 -4.61 -1.41 11.57
CA PHE A 305 -3.89 -0.64 10.55
C PHE A 305 -2.64 0.04 11.10
N ILE A 306 -2.72 0.66 12.28
CA ILE A 306 -1.61 1.43 12.85
C ILE A 306 -0.37 0.57 13.09
N PRO A 307 -0.44 -0.61 13.75
CA PRO A 307 0.72 -1.48 13.89
C PRO A 307 1.29 -1.95 12.56
N LYS A 308 0.48 -2.10 11.51
CA LYS A 308 0.95 -2.57 10.19
C LYS A 308 1.75 -1.50 9.42
N TYR A 309 1.32 -0.25 9.42
CA TYR A 309 1.91 0.80 8.56
C TYR A 309 2.57 1.96 9.31
N LEU A 310 2.20 2.14 10.58
CA LEU A 310 2.55 3.31 11.40
C LEU A 310 3.16 2.88 12.75
N ASN A 311 3.79 1.69 12.77
CA ASN A 311 4.40 1.14 13.98
C ASN A 311 5.40 2.14 14.58
N GLY A 312 5.27 2.43 15.88
CA GLY A 312 6.13 3.38 16.59
C GLY A 312 5.86 4.87 16.32
N LEU A 313 5.14 5.26 15.26
CA LEU A 313 4.95 6.68 14.90
C LEU A 313 4.07 7.46 15.89
N PHE A 314 3.24 6.80 16.69
CA PHE A 314 2.41 7.44 17.71
C PHE A 314 2.96 7.30 19.14
N GLN A 315 4.21 6.85 19.29
CA GLN A 315 4.90 6.91 20.58
C GLN A 315 5.10 8.35 21.03
N ARG A 316 5.28 8.57 22.33
CA ARG A 316 5.58 9.90 22.89
C ARG A 316 6.88 10.49 22.33
N ASP A 317 7.89 9.63 22.19
CA ASP A 317 9.09 9.92 21.41
C ASP A 317 9.06 9.03 20.16
N ASN A 318 8.75 9.64 19.02
CA ASN A 318 8.69 8.98 17.72
C ASN A 318 9.80 9.47 16.77
N ALA A 319 10.75 10.28 17.27
CA ALA A 319 11.71 10.99 16.44
C ALA A 319 12.56 10.02 15.62
N ALA A 320 13.07 8.94 16.24
CA ALA A 320 13.85 7.93 15.53
C ALA A 320 13.06 7.25 14.39
N VAL A 321 11.77 6.97 14.63
CA VAL A 321 10.91 6.26 13.67
C VAL A 321 10.61 7.15 12.46
N ILE A 322 10.16 8.39 12.67
CA ILE A 322 9.83 9.30 11.56
C ILE A 322 11.08 9.68 10.78
N GLN A 323 12.21 9.91 11.46
CA GLN A 323 13.47 10.26 10.81
C GLN A 323 14.00 9.11 9.96
N GLU A 324 13.84 7.86 10.40
CA GLU A 324 14.16 6.69 9.58
C GLU A 324 13.29 6.62 8.31
N TYR A 325 11.97 6.85 8.42
CA TYR A 325 11.08 6.91 7.26
C TYR A 325 11.53 7.96 6.24
N LEU A 326 11.86 9.16 6.71
CA LEU A 326 12.28 10.28 5.86
C LEU A 326 13.65 10.02 5.20
N ALA A 327 14.60 9.43 5.94
CA ALA A 327 15.91 9.08 5.41
C ALA A 327 15.80 8.04 4.28
N ILE A 328 15.05 6.96 4.49
CA ILE A 328 14.87 5.93 3.45
C ILE A 328 14.07 6.48 2.28
N PHE A 329 13.09 7.34 2.52
CA PHE A 329 12.39 8.02 1.43
C PHE A 329 13.34 8.87 0.58
N GLN A 330 14.22 9.67 1.19
CA GLN A 330 15.27 10.41 0.47
C GLN A 330 16.17 9.49 -0.35
N GLN A 331 16.63 8.37 0.25
CA GLN A 331 17.47 7.38 -0.41
C GLN A 331 16.78 6.77 -1.64
N LEU A 332 15.47 6.50 -1.55
CA LEU A 332 14.69 6.00 -2.68
C LEU A 332 14.49 7.05 -3.78
N ILE A 333 14.42 8.35 -3.45
CA ILE A 333 14.45 9.41 -4.48
C ILE A 333 15.82 9.40 -5.18
N CYS A 334 16.93 9.31 -4.43
CA CYS A 334 18.28 9.18 -5.03
C CYS A 334 18.40 7.94 -5.92
N TYR A 335 17.79 6.82 -5.54
CA TYR A 335 17.79 5.57 -6.30
C TYR A 335 16.98 5.69 -7.61
N HIS A 336 15.76 6.25 -7.57
CA HIS A 336 14.87 6.29 -8.74
C HIS A 336 15.05 7.53 -9.61
N GLU A 337 15.30 8.70 -9.02
CA GLU A 337 15.36 10.01 -9.68
C GLU A 337 16.59 10.81 -9.21
N PRO A 338 17.81 10.38 -9.57
CA PRO A 338 19.04 11.00 -9.08
C PRO A 338 19.17 12.47 -9.51
N GLU A 339 18.70 12.83 -10.70
CA GLU A 339 18.71 14.22 -11.18
C GLU A 339 17.84 15.13 -10.29
N LEU A 340 16.64 14.67 -9.94
CA LEU A 340 15.74 15.39 -9.05
C LEU A 340 16.33 15.46 -7.64
N ALA A 341 16.88 14.35 -7.14
CA ALA A 341 17.50 14.31 -5.83
C ALA A 341 18.65 15.31 -5.71
N ASN A 342 19.58 15.32 -6.68
CA ASN A 342 20.69 16.27 -6.70
C ASN A 342 20.18 17.72 -6.77
N HIS A 343 19.20 17.99 -7.63
CA HIS A 343 18.60 19.32 -7.74
C HIS A 343 18.01 19.81 -6.41
N LEU A 344 17.23 18.96 -5.71
CA LEU A 344 16.62 19.33 -4.43
C LEU A 344 17.66 19.48 -3.31
N LEU A 345 18.68 18.63 -3.27
CA LEU A 345 19.72 18.67 -2.24
C LEU A 345 20.70 19.83 -2.40
N ASP A 346 20.90 20.34 -3.62
CA ASP A 346 21.83 21.43 -3.92
C ASP A 346 21.12 22.77 -4.19
N MET A 347 19.80 22.84 -3.97
CA MET A 347 18.94 24.00 -4.28
C MET A 347 19.27 25.24 -3.43
N ASP A 348 19.52 26.40 -4.06
CA ASP A 348 19.71 27.68 -3.35
C ASP A 348 20.73 27.66 -2.19
N GLY A 349 21.72 26.74 -2.23
CA GLY A 349 22.71 26.56 -1.18
C GLY A 349 22.17 25.93 0.11
N GLN A 350 20.95 25.37 0.09
CA GLN A 350 20.30 24.67 1.20
C GLN A 350 19.70 23.35 0.72
N ALA A 351 19.81 22.29 1.53
CA ALA A 351 19.21 21.01 1.16
C ALA A 351 17.68 21.05 1.37
N PHE A 352 16.91 20.92 0.29
CA PHE A 352 15.46 20.72 0.35
C PHE A 352 15.15 19.26 0.67
N VAL A 353 15.12 18.93 1.97
CA VAL A 353 14.98 17.57 2.49
C VAL A 353 13.54 17.18 2.83
N PRO A 354 13.18 15.88 2.87
CA PRO A 354 11.83 15.41 3.15
C PRO A 354 11.24 15.88 4.48
N ASP A 355 12.06 16.17 5.49
CA ASP A 355 11.64 16.71 6.79
C ASP A 355 10.75 17.95 6.66
N LEU A 356 10.92 18.73 5.59
CA LEU A 356 10.20 19.97 5.35
C LEU A 356 8.75 19.75 4.87
N TYR A 357 8.44 18.60 4.27
CA TYR A 357 7.15 18.40 3.58
C TYR A 357 6.50 17.03 3.77
N ALA A 358 7.24 15.96 4.08
CA ALA A 358 6.75 14.59 4.03
C ALA A 358 6.28 14.03 5.39
N ILE A 359 6.49 14.73 6.50
CA ILE A 359 6.02 14.28 7.83
C ILE A 359 4.49 14.00 7.82
N PRO A 360 3.63 14.93 7.34
CA PRO A 360 2.18 14.68 7.29
C PRO A 360 1.82 13.51 6.37
N TRP A 361 2.61 13.26 5.32
CA TRP A 361 2.35 12.18 4.37
C TRP A 361 2.43 10.83 5.06
N PHE A 362 3.53 10.57 5.77
CA PHE A 362 3.72 9.30 6.46
C PHE A 362 2.88 9.22 7.72
N LEU A 363 2.79 10.28 8.55
CA LEU A 363 2.04 10.23 9.81
C LEU A 363 0.53 9.99 9.61
N THR A 364 -0.02 10.45 8.48
CA THR A 364 -1.46 10.33 8.17
C THR A 364 -1.75 9.31 7.06
N MET A 365 -0.73 8.61 6.56
CA MET A 365 -0.83 7.75 5.37
C MET A 365 -1.56 8.48 4.22
N PHE A 366 -1.11 9.70 3.95
CA PHE A 366 -1.61 10.65 2.95
C PHE A 366 -3.03 11.17 3.16
N SER A 367 -3.77 10.70 4.17
CA SER A 367 -5.18 11.07 4.40
C SER A 367 -5.41 12.55 4.65
N HIS A 368 -4.42 13.25 5.20
CA HIS A 368 -4.48 14.70 5.35
C HIS A 368 -4.25 15.46 4.04
N VAL A 369 -3.56 14.83 3.07
CA VAL A 369 -3.09 15.44 1.83
C VAL A 369 -4.11 15.27 0.72
N PHE A 370 -4.63 14.06 0.53
CA PHE A 370 -5.60 13.79 -0.54
C PHE A 370 -7.05 13.85 -0.06
N PRO A 371 -7.98 14.29 -0.93
CA PRO A 371 -9.41 14.14 -0.71
C PRO A 371 -9.83 12.69 -0.41
N ILE A 372 -10.88 12.50 0.39
CA ILE A 372 -11.27 11.17 0.90
C ILE A 372 -11.50 10.12 -0.20
N LYS A 373 -12.05 10.51 -1.35
CA LYS A 373 -12.32 9.58 -2.47
C LYS A 373 -11.02 9.00 -3.02
N LYS A 374 -10.01 9.86 -3.17
CA LYS A 374 -8.65 9.50 -3.59
C LYS A 374 -7.96 8.61 -2.55
N ILE A 375 -8.20 8.86 -1.27
CA ILE A 375 -7.69 8.00 -0.20
C ILE A 375 -8.28 6.59 -0.25
N PHE A 376 -9.57 6.44 -0.56
CA PHE A 376 -10.14 5.11 -0.76
C PHE A 376 -9.43 4.34 -1.87
N HIS A 377 -9.19 4.98 -3.03
CA HIS A 377 -8.48 4.34 -4.14
C HIS A 377 -7.02 4.02 -3.81
N LEU A 378 -6.33 4.93 -3.13
CA LEU A 378 -4.95 4.72 -2.67
C LEU A 378 -4.86 3.56 -1.68
N TRP A 379 -5.75 3.54 -0.67
CA TRP A 379 -5.71 2.55 0.41
C TRP A 379 -6.26 1.18 -0.02
N ASP A 380 -7.18 1.12 -0.98
CA ASP A 380 -7.62 -0.13 -1.62
C ASP A 380 -6.43 -0.96 -2.12
N LYS A 381 -5.36 -0.28 -2.53
CA LYS A 381 -4.11 -0.91 -3.00
C LYS A 381 -3.10 -1.03 -1.89
N LEU A 382 -2.93 0.02 -1.06
CA LEU A 382 -2.02 0.00 0.08
C LEU A 382 -2.18 -1.25 0.94
N LEU A 383 -3.42 -1.60 1.27
CA LEU A 383 -3.77 -2.70 2.17
C LEU A 383 -3.32 -4.08 1.67
N VAL A 384 -3.07 -4.25 0.37
CA VAL A 384 -2.61 -5.50 -0.24
C VAL A 384 -1.11 -5.71 -0.06
N TYR A 385 -0.35 -4.63 0.04
CA TYR A 385 1.11 -4.67 0.12
C TYR A 385 1.59 -4.55 1.57
N ASP A 386 2.89 -4.76 1.74
CA ASP A 386 3.59 -4.63 3.01
C ASP A 386 3.76 -3.16 3.43
N SER A 387 4.40 -2.98 4.59
CA SER A 387 4.57 -1.67 5.21
C SER A 387 5.51 -0.71 4.44
N SER A 388 6.24 -1.17 3.43
CA SER A 388 7.18 -0.37 2.63
C SER A 388 6.49 0.42 1.51
N LEU A 389 5.33 -0.02 1.02
CA LEU A 389 4.62 0.62 -0.10
C LEU A 389 4.37 2.14 0.08
N PRO A 390 4.05 2.67 1.28
CA PRO A 390 3.97 4.11 1.51
C PRO A 390 5.18 4.92 1.02
N LEU A 391 6.39 4.36 1.14
CA LEU A 391 7.61 5.02 0.66
C LEU A 391 7.58 5.17 -0.87
N PHE A 392 7.15 4.13 -1.58
CA PHE A 392 7.05 4.14 -3.04
C PHE A 392 5.89 4.98 -3.56
N ILE A 393 4.80 5.12 -2.79
CA ILE A 393 3.75 6.11 -3.07
C ILE A 393 4.33 7.51 -3.02
N ALA A 394 5.11 7.83 -1.99
CA ALA A 394 5.77 9.14 -1.88
C ALA A 394 6.75 9.38 -3.03
N VAL A 395 7.54 8.37 -3.44
CA VAL A 395 8.45 8.49 -4.60
C VAL A 395 7.68 8.71 -5.90
N ALA A 396 6.56 8.01 -6.12
CA ALA A 396 5.71 8.24 -7.29
C ALA A 396 5.16 9.67 -7.33
N ILE A 397 4.78 10.24 -6.18
CA ILE A 397 4.39 11.66 -6.09
C ILE A 397 5.55 12.56 -6.53
N MET A 398 6.78 12.32 -6.05
CA MET A 398 7.95 13.10 -6.46
C MET A 398 8.22 13.00 -7.96
N ILE A 399 8.14 11.81 -8.56
CA ILE A 399 8.32 11.62 -10.01
C ILE A 399 7.25 12.40 -10.79
N ARG A 400 6.00 12.34 -10.34
CA ARG A 400 4.90 13.06 -10.98
C ARG A 400 5.12 14.57 -10.97
N LEU A 401 5.71 15.09 -9.90
CA LEU A 401 6.00 16.52 -9.73
C LEU A 401 7.36 16.94 -10.30
N LYS A 402 8.23 16.00 -10.69
CA LYS A 402 9.61 16.26 -11.16
C LYS A 402 9.69 17.44 -12.11
N ARG A 403 8.86 17.47 -13.15
CA ARG A 403 8.91 18.53 -14.18
C ARG A 403 8.73 19.93 -13.59
N GLN A 404 7.86 20.09 -12.60
CA GLN A 404 7.63 21.37 -11.92
C GLN A 404 8.76 21.66 -10.94
N LEU A 405 9.11 20.68 -10.11
CA LEU A 405 10.14 20.82 -9.07
C LEU A 405 11.50 21.22 -9.65
N MET A 406 11.87 20.70 -10.83
CA MET A 406 13.12 21.06 -11.52
C MET A 406 13.22 22.54 -11.93
N THR A 407 12.12 23.30 -11.86
CA THR A 407 12.06 24.72 -12.21
C THR A 407 11.82 25.63 -11.02
N PHE A 408 11.54 25.06 -9.85
CA PHE A 408 11.14 25.79 -8.66
C PHE A 408 12.34 26.25 -7.85
N SER A 409 12.20 27.42 -7.21
CA SER A 409 13.10 27.82 -6.12
C SER A 409 12.74 27.09 -4.82
N PHE A 410 13.58 27.22 -3.79
CA PHE A 410 13.29 26.65 -2.47
C PHE A 410 11.91 27.04 -1.93
N ASN A 411 11.55 28.31 -2.06
CA ASN A 411 10.26 28.82 -1.57
C ASN A 411 9.08 28.31 -2.41
N ASP A 412 9.25 28.20 -3.72
CA ASP A 412 8.21 27.66 -4.61
C ASP A 412 7.91 26.19 -4.28
N CYS A 413 8.95 25.41 -3.95
CA CYS A 413 8.80 24.03 -3.46
C CYS A 413 7.96 23.98 -2.17
N ILE A 414 8.28 24.80 -1.16
CA ILE A 414 7.52 24.85 0.11
C ILE A 414 6.02 25.14 -0.13
N LEU A 415 5.73 26.11 -1.00
CA LEU A 415 4.35 26.47 -1.34
C LEU A 415 3.64 25.33 -2.09
N SER A 416 4.30 24.74 -3.08
CA SER A 416 3.71 23.66 -3.88
C SER A 416 3.39 22.40 -3.07
N PHE A 417 4.18 22.08 -2.05
CA PHE A 417 3.91 20.94 -1.18
C PHE A 417 2.84 21.23 -0.11
N SER A 418 2.65 22.50 0.24
CA SER A 418 1.57 22.93 1.14
C SER A 418 0.20 22.85 0.42
N ASP A 419 0.13 23.34 -0.81
CA ASP A 419 -1.05 23.31 -1.67
C ASP A 419 -0.93 22.19 -2.72
N MET A 420 -0.82 20.94 -2.24
CA MET A 420 -0.53 19.77 -3.08
C MET A 420 -1.38 19.80 -4.38
N PRO A 421 -0.74 19.83 -5.58
CA PRO A 421 -1.45 19.90 -6.84
C PRO A 421 -2.38 18.70 -7.06
N ASP A 422 -3.33 18.88 -7.98
CA ASP A 422 -4.25 17.81 -8.35
C ASP A 422 -3.52 16.67 -9.07
N ILE A 423 -3.18 15.64 -8.30
CA ILE A 423 -2.48 14.45 -8.76
C ILE A 423 -3.48 13.32 -9.03
N ASP A 424 -3.33 12.63 -10.16
CA ASP A 424 -4.10 11.42 -10.46
C ASP A 424 -3.60 10.25 -9.60
N VAL A 425 -4.46 9.76 -8.71
CA VAL A 425 -4.09 8.68 -7.77
C VAL A 425 -3.97 7.33 -8.46
N ASP A 426 -4.69 7.09 -9.55
CA ASP A 426 -4.58 5.81 -10.29
C ASP A 426 -3.18 5.66 -10.90
N ASP A 427 -2.61 6.76 -11.40
CA ASP A 427 -1.23 6.82 -11.91
C ASP A 427 -0.22 6.59 -10.77
N ILE A 428 -0.37 7.29 -9.64
CA ILE A 428 0.50 7.12 -8.45
C ILE A 428 0.48 5.69 -7.93
N VAL A 429 -0.70 5.08 -7.81
CA VAL A 429 -0.85 3.68 -7.42
C VAL A 429 -0.11 2.78 -8.41
N THR A 430 -0.36 2.94 -9.70
CA THR A 430 0.24 2.08 -10.73
C THR A 430 1.76 2.20 -10.70
N GLN A 431 2.27 3.43 -10.69
CA GLN A 431 3.70 3.71 -10.63
C GLN A 431 4.34 3.19 -9.34
N SER A 432 3.74 3.42 -8.17
CA SER A 432 4.29 2.95 -6.89
C SER A 432 4.41 1.43 -6.83
N THR A 433 3.48 0.68 -7.42
CA THR A 433 3.58 -0.79 -7.47
C THR A 433 4.71 -1.28 -8.39
N VAL A 434 5.01 -0.55 -9.47
CA VAL A 434 6.14 -0.84 -10.35
C VAL A 434 7.46 -0.54 -9.63
N LEU A 435 7.54 0.62 -8.96
CA LEU A 435 8.72 1.01 -8.18
C LEU A 435 9.01 0.02 -7.05
N HIS A 436 7.99 -0.39 -6.29
CA HIS A 436 8.10 -1.39 -5.24
C HIS A 436 8.63 -2.74 -5.76
N ARG A 437 8.11 -3.21 -6.91
CA ARG A 437 8.55 -4.47 -7.54
C ARG A 437 9.98 -4.39 -8.08
N ASP A 438 10.37 -3.25 -8.64
CA ASP A 438 11.65 -3.07 -9.32
C ASP A 438 12.79 -2.68 -8.36
N THR A 439 12.49 -2.58 -7.06
CA THR A 439 13.43 -2.23 -6.00
C THR A 439 13.67 -3.43 -5.08
N PRO A 440 14.93 -3.79 -4.77
CA PRO A 440 15.23 -4.86 -3.83
C PRO A 440 14.60 -4.58 -2.44
N PRO A 441 13.98 -5.57 -1.78
CA PRO A 441 13.32 -5.37 -0.49
C PRO A 441 14.20 -4.70 0.57
N SER A 442 15.47 -5.11 0.65
CA SER A 442 16.45 -4.54 1.60
C SER A 442 16.67 -3.03 1.45
N CYS A 443 16.49 -2.46 0.24
CA CYS A 443 16.64 -1.01 0.02
C CYS A 443 15.58 -0.17 0.74
N SER A 444 14.45 -0.78 1.10
CA SER A 444 13.35 -0.13 1.83
C SER A 444 13.20 -0.62 3.27
N TYR A 445 14.12 -1.50 3.73
CA TYR A 445 14.08 -2.08 5.07
C TYR A 445 14.18 -0.99 6.14
N ARG A 446 13.29 -1.04 7.13
CA ARG A 446 13.32 -0.18 8.32
C ARG A 446 13.48 -1.02 9.57
N VAL A 447 14.32 -0.56 10.49
CA VAL A 447 14.51 -1.10 11.84
C VAL A 447 13.20 -1.12 12.64
N HIS A 448 12.32 -0.14 12.42
CA HIS A 448 11.04 -0.04 13.14
C HIS A 448 9.84 -0.65 12.39
N GLN A 449 10.03 -1.30 11.25
CA GLN A 449 8.92 -1.98 10.58
C GLN A 449 8.43 -3.20 11.37
N PRO A 450 7.18 -3.65 11.15
CA PRO A 450 6.68 -4.90 11.74
C PRO A 450 7.50 -6.09 11.24
N ASP A 451 7.72 -7.09 12.12
CA ASP A 451 8.63 -8.24 11.98
C ASP A 451 9.05 -8.58 10.53
N PHE A 452 10.34 -8.36 10.25
CA PHE A 452 10.98 -8.74 8.99
C PHE A 452 11.34 -10.22 9.05
N ALA A 453 10.79 -11.01 8.11
CA ALA A 453 10.84 -12.48 8.16
C ALA A 453 12.15 -13.09 7.62
N ASP A 454 13.12 -12.30 7.14
CA ASP A 454 14.37 -12.87 6.62
C ASP A 454 15.33 -13.19 7.77
N THR A 455 15.34 -14.45 8.19
CA THR A 455 16.23 -14.99 9.23
C THR A 455 17.59 -15.42 8.68
N SER A 456 17.86 -15.22 7.38
CA SER A 456 19.15 -15.56 6.77
C SER A 456 20.28 -14.75 7.43
N LEU A 457 21.43 -15.40 7.67
CA LEU A 457 22.67 -14.73 8.11
C LEU A 457 23.18 -13.67 7.13
N LEU A 458 22.72 -13.72 5.87
CA LEU A 458 23.09 -12.77 4.82
C LEU A 458 22.09 -11.61 4.68
N ALA A 459 21.04 -11.60 5.51
CA ALA A 459 20.06 -10.51 5.58
C ALA A 459 20.64 -9.29 6.32
N ILE A 460 19.87 -8.21 6.36
CA ILE A 460 20.18 -7.06 7.21
C ILE A 460 19.50 -7.30 8.56
N HIS A 461 20.27 -7.35 9.63
CA HIS A 461 19.71 -7.42 10.98
C HIS A 461 19.61 -6.03 11.60
N LYS A 462 18.69 -5.89 12.55
CA LYS A 462 18.39 -4.62 13.20
C LYS A 462 19.59 -4.08 13.98
N GLU A 463 20.36 -5.00 14.56
CA GLU A 463 21.54 -4.73 15.37
C GLU A 463 22.70 -4.13 14.55
N ASP A 464 22.70 -4.38 13.23
CA ASP A 464 23.76 -3.93 12.31
C ASP A 464 23.57 -2.48 11.83
N ILE A 465 22.40 -1.88 12.09
CA ILE A 465 22.03 -0.57 11.57
C ILE A 465 22.23 0.53 12.60
N ASP A 466 23.20 1.40 12.35
CA ASP A 466 23.32 2.70 13.03
C ASP A 466 22.33 3.70 12.43
N LEU A 467 21.26 4.01 13.17
CA LEU A 467 20.23 4.96 12.75
C LEU A 467 20.76 6.39 12.55
N GLN A 468 21.80 6.83 13.26
CA GLN A 468 22.36 8.17 13.06
C GLN A 468 23.17 8.23 11.77
N ALA A 469 23.97 7.20 11.50
CA ALA A 469 24.68 7.09 10.22
C ALA A 469 23.70 7.01 9.05
N ARG A 470 22.67 6.16 9.15
CA ARG A 470 21.66 5.97 8.11
C ARG A 470 20.91 7.25 7.73
N ARG A 471 20.72 8.17 8.66
CA ARG A 471 20.11 9.49 8.40
C ARG A 471 20.98 10.39 7.53
N MET A 472 22.29 10.20 7.56
CA MET A 472 23.25 11.00 6.80
C MET A 472 23.56 10.39 5.42
N GLU A 473 23.29 9.10 5.25
CA GLU A 473 23.51 8.36 4.01
C GLU A 473 22.51 8.73 2.92
N ARG A 474 23.01 9.02 1.71
CA ARG A 474 22.17 9.41 0.57
C ARG A 474 21.63 8.24 -0.25
N LEU A 475 22.21 7.06 -0.11
CA LEU A 475 21.89 5.90 -0.96
C LEU A 475 21.42 4.70 -0.13
N PRO A 476 20.51 3.88 -0.67
CA PRO A 476 20.02 2.70 0.03
C PRO A 476 21.06 1.59 0.07
N ILE A 477 21.01 0.81 1.15
CA ILE A 477 21.81 -0.42 1.30
C ILE A 477 21.05 -1.62 0.72
N ILE A 478 21.79 -2.58 0.19
CA ILE A 478 21.27 -3.88 -0.27
C ILE A 478 21.91 -5.00 0.54
N SER A 479 21.11 -5.98 0.97
CA SER A 479 21.59 -7.14 1.70
C SER A 479 22.36 -8.09 0.78
N LEU A 480 23.29 -8.86 1.33
CA LEU A 480 23.97 -9.90 0.56
C LEU A 480 22.99 -11.00 0.12
N SER A 481 21.99 -11.30 0.95
CA SER A 481 20.86 -12.20 0.61
C SER A 481 20.14 -11.76 -0.67
N ASP A 482 19.78 -10.47 -0.80
CA ASP A 482 19.13 -9.94 -2.00
C ASP A 482 20.07 -9.97 -3.21
N VAL A 483 21.36 -9.66 -3.03
CA VAL A 483 22.37 -9.76 -4.10
C VAL A 483 22.47 -11.20 -4.60
N CYS A 484 22.52 -12.18 -3.70
CA CYS A 484 22.57 -13.59 -4.05
C CYS A 484 21.31 -14.05 -4.80
N ARG A 485 20.11 -13.71 -4.29
CA ARG A 485 18.84 -14.05 -4.92
C ARG A 485 18.72 -13.43 -6.33
N LEU A 486 19.08 -12.16 -6.49
CA LEU A 486 18.93 -11.44 -7.76
C LEU A 486 20.00 -11.81 -8.80
N ASN A 487 21.18 -12.25 -8.37
CA ASN A 487 22.29 -12.64 -9.25
C ASN A 487 22.52 -14.16 -9.33
N ARG A 488 21.66 -14.97 -8.69
CA ARG A 488 21.75 -16.45 -8.66
C ARG A 488 23.08 -16.96 -8.14
N ILE A 489 23.64 -16.29 -7.13
CA ILE A 489 24.88 -16.72 -6.48
C ILE A 489 24.51 -17.88 -5.55
N LYS A 490 25.14 -19.03 -5.77
CA LYS A 490 24.90 -20.25 -4.98
C LYS A 490 25.54 -20.12 -3.60
N SER A 491 24.95 -20.77 -2.61
CA SER A 491 25.54 -20.85 -1.26
C SER A 491 26.94 -21.45 -1.27
N SER A 492 27.23 -22.38 -2.19
CA SER A 492 28.55 -22.99 -2.35
C SER A 492 29.66 -22.01 -2.73
N THR A 493 29.33 -20.81 -3.21
CA THR A 493 30.32 -19.76 -3.51
C THR A 493 30.99 -19.21 -2.23
N PHE A 494 30.34 -19.36 -1.08
CA PHE A 494 30.88 -18.94 0.21
C PHE A 494 31.60 -20.11 0.89
N ILE A 495 32.93 -20.04 0.95
CA ILE A 495 33.76 -21.00 1.67
C ILE A 495 33.80 -20.60 3.15
N GLY A 496 33.28 -21.49 3.99
CA GLY A 496 33.55 -21.49 5.42
C GLY A 496 32.30 -21.57 6.26
N ASN A 497 32.43 -22.28 7.39
CA ASN A 497 31.76 -21.89 8.61
C ASN A 497 32.59 -22.36 9.82
N PHE A 498 32.81 -21.48 10.81
CA PHE A 498 33.26 -21.93 12.15
C PHE A 498 32.09 -22.55 12.94
N THR A 499 30.84 -22.41 12.48
CA THR A 499 29.62 -22.83 13.20
C THR A 499 28.90 -24.05 12.62
N GLY A 500 29.32 -24.60 11.47
CA GLY A 500 28.76 -25.82 10.89
C GLY A 500 27.35 -25.70 10.29
N GLU A 501 26.80 -24.49 10.18
CA GLU A 501 25.51 -24.23 9.51
C GLU A 501 25.73 -24.03 8.00
N GLU A 502 24.88 -24.59 7.14
CA GLU A 502 24.89 -24.23 5.72
C GLU A 502 24.26 -22.84 5.55
N PHE A 503 24.81 -22.01 4.65
CA PHE A 503 24.12 -20.77 4.25
C PHE A 503 22.84 -21.17 3.51
N GLU A 504 21.72 -21.30 4.22
CA GLU A 504 20.40 -21.41 3.59
C GLU A 504 20.09 -20.08 2.88
N ILE A 505 20.37 -20.03 1.58
CA ILE A 505 19.79 -19.03 0.70
C ILE A 505 18.40 -19.55 0.39
N VAL A 506 17.40 -18.89 0.96
CA VAL A 506 16.00 -19.21 0.70
C VAL A 506 15.70 -19.03 -0.79
N ASP A 507 15.34 -20.15 -1.40
CA ASP A 507 14.74 -20.42 -2.71
C ASP A 507 15.59 -20.24 -4.00
N ASP A 508 15.87 -21.39 -4.63
CA ASP A 508 16.15 -21.54 -6.06
C ASP A 508 14.92 -21.10 -6.87
N ILE A 509 14.85 -19.82 -7.24
CA ILE A 509 13.88 -19.35 -8.24
C ILE A 509 14.41 -19.70 -9.64
N GLU A 510 14.22 -20.95 -10.04
CA GLU A 510 14.56 -21.47 -11.37
C GLU A 510 13.78 -20.77 -12.51
N SER A 511 12.73 -19.99 -12.22
CA SER A 511 11.76 -19.55 -13.24
C SER A 511 11.84 -18.09 -13.73
N LEU A 512 12.84 -17.31 -13.35
CA LEU A 512 13.02 -15.96 -13.93
C LEU A 512 13.95 -16.02 -15.14
N ALA A 513 13.56 -15.46 -16.28
CA ALA A 513 14.42 -15.40 -17.46
C ALA A 513 15.79 -14.78 -17.13
N THR A 514 16.82 -15.20 -17.86
CA THR A 514 18.26 -14.83 -17.80
C THR A 514 18.53 -13.34 -18.04
N ILE A 515 17.88 -12.46 -17.28
CA ILE A 515 18.12 -11.02 -17.33
C ILE A 515 19.13 -10.73 -16.22
N GLU A 516 20.34 -10.33 -16.61
CA GLU A 516 21.34 -9.83 -15.67
C GLU A 516 20.83 -8.55 -14.98
N ARG A 517 20.20 -8.69 -13.81
CA ARG A 517 19.56 -7.57 -13.10
C ARG A 517 20.53 -6.65 -12.38
N LEU A 518 21.66 -7.20 -11.92
CA LEU A 518 22.66 -6.49 -11.11
C LEU A 518 23.97 -6.29 -11.87
N LEU A 519 24.63 -5.16 -11.68
CA LEU A 519 26.07 -5.00 -11.95
C LEU A 519 26.77 -4.73 -10.61
N ILE A 520 27.65 -5.63 -10.20
CA ILE A 520 28.43 -5.48 -8.97
C ILE A 520 29.72 -4.73 -9.30
N VAL A 521 29.98 -3.64 -8.58
CA VAL A 521 31.18 -2.81 -8.68
C VAL A 521 31.98 -2.97 -7.39
N ASP A 522 33.07 -3.72 -7.46
CA ASP A 522 34.02 -3.84 -6.35
C ASP A 522 34.95 -2.63 -6.36
N CYS A 523 34.80 -1.75 -5.37
CA CYS A 523 35.55 -0.49 -5.30
C CYS A 523 36.87 -0.60 -4.51
N ARG A 524 37.26 -1.82 -4.09
CA ARG A 524 38.53 -2.06 -3.41
C ARG A 524 39.71 -2.00 -4.38
N ASP A 525 40.91 -1.92 -3.82
CA ASP A 525 42.16 -1.95 -4.58
C ASP A 525 42.32 -3.30 -5.33
N GLU A 526 43.02 -3.29 -6.47
CA GLU A 526 43.13 -4.46 -7.37
C GLU A 526 43.72 -5.71 -6.67
N ALA A 527 44.58 -5.51 -5.67
CA ALA A 527 45.12 -6.60 -4.87
C ALA A 527 44.01 -7.32 -4.07
N ASP A 528 43.13 -6.56 -3.39
CA ASP A 528 42.03 -7.11 -2.61
C ASP A 528 41.01 -7.82 -3.53
N PHE A 529 40.73 -7.25 -4.70
CA PHE A 529 39.86 -7.86 -5.71
C PHE A 529 40.37 -9.25 -6.15
N LYS A 530 41.68 -9.37 -6.40
CA LYS A 530 42.31 -10.64 -6.79
C LYS A 530 42.29 -11.71 -5.69
N THR A 531 42.18 -11.32 -4.42
CA THR A 531 42.05 -12.29 -3.31
C THR A 531 40.68 -12.96 -3.24
N GLY A 532 39.66 -12.40 -3.91
CA GLY A 532 38.30 -12.92 -3.93
C GLY A 532 37.27 -11.80 -4.05
N THR A 533 36.27 -12.00 -4.91
CA THR A 533 35.20 -11.04 -5.17
C THR A 533 33.91 -11.78 -5.55
N LEU A 534 32.78 -11.06 -5.59
CA LEU A 534 31.50 -11.65 -5.95
C LEU A 534 31.48 -12.02 -7.45
N PRO A 535 30.86 -13.15 -7.84
CA PRO A 535 30.79 -13.57 -9.23
C PRO A 535 30.20 -12.50 -10.16
N GLY A 536 30.90 -12.23 -11.26
CA GLY A 536 30.51 -11.22 -12.25
C GLY A 536 30.77 -9.76 -11.86
N ALA A 537 31.45 -9.50 -10.73
CA ALA A 537 31.83 -8.16 -10.33
C ALA A 537 32.91 -7.56 -11.24
N ILE A 538 32.83 -6.24 -11.47
CA ILE A 538 33.90 -5.47 -12.09
C ILE A 538 34.71 -4.74 -11.01
N ASN A 539 36.03 -4.63 -11.19
CA ASN A 539 36.86 -3.83 -10.29
C ASN A 539 36.97 -2.38 -10.78
N LEU A 540 36.65 -1.44 -9.89
CA LEU A 540 36.82 0.00 -10.07
C LEU A 540 37.35 0.60 -8.75
N PRO A 541 38.67 0.57 -8.49
CA PRO A 541 39.23 1.06 -7.23
C PRO A 541 38.90 2.54 -6.98
N SER A 542 38.41 2.88 -5.78
CA SER A 542 37.96 4.24 -5.43
C SER A 542 39.01 5.34 -5.65
N LYS A 543 40.29 5.01 -5.43
CA LYS A 543 41.41 5.97 -5.52
C LYS A 543 41.80 6.32 -6.96
N THR A 544 41.54 5.43 -7.92
CA THR A 544 42.07 5.55 -9.29
C THR A 544 40.98 5.67 -10.35
N SER A 545 39.72 5.35 -10.02
CA SER A 545 38.63 5.26 -11.00
C SER A 545 38.02 6.59 -11.41
N PHE A 546 38.36 7.67 -10.71
CA PHE A 546 37.82 8.99 -10.99
C PHE A 546 38.93 10.02 -11.17
N GLU A 547 38.62 11.06 -11.93
CA GLU A 547 39.42 12.26 -12.03
C GLU A 547 39.02 13.25 -10.94
N ASP A 548 40.00 14.00 -10.44
CA ASP A 548 39.75 15.03 -9.43
C ASP A 548 39.04 16.22 -10.08
N PRO A 549 38.08 16.85 -9.38
CA PRO A 549 37.39 18.03 -9.89
C PRO A 549 38.39 19.16 -10.13
N THR A 550 38.19 19.87 -11.24
CA THR A 550 39.02 21.01 -11.65
C THR A 550 38.18 22.30 -11.63
N SER A 551 38.83 23.47 -11.74
CA SER A 551 38.11 24.75 -11.85
C SER A 551 37.18 24.81 -13.08
N GLU A 552 37.46 24.02 -14.13
CA GLU A 552 36.64 23.95 -15.34
C GLU A 552 35.54 22.89 -15.24
N VAL A 553 35.81 21.76 -14.57
CA VAL A 553 34.87 20.66 -14.37
C VAL A 553 34.72 20.41 -12.86
N PRO A 554 33.72 21.03 -12.21
CA PRO A 554 33.59 21.01 -10.75
C PRO A 554 33.11 19.65 -10.19
N ILE A 555 32.76 18.70 -11.05
CA ILE A 555 32.26 17.37 -10.69
C ILE A 555 33.29 16.31 -11.10
N SER A 556 33.57 15.33 -10.24
CA SER A 556 34.51 14.25 -10.57
C SER A 556 33.99 13.36 -11.70
N THR A 557 34.78 13.20 -12.76
CA THR A 557 34.48 12.35 -13.92
C THR A 557 35.07 10.94 -13.76
N LEU A 558 34.43 9.95 -14.38
CA LEU A 558 34.89 8.56 -14.35
C LEU A 558 36.02 8.37 -15.37
N ARG A 559 37.15 7.76 -14.97
CA ARG A 559 38.27 7.51 -15.88
C ARG A 559 37.93 6.44 -16.92
N PRO A 560 38.39 6.59 -18.19
CA PRO A 560 38.19 5.56 -19.21
C PRO A 560 38.90 4.24 -18.88
N SER A 561 38.17 3.14 -18.88
CA SER A 561 38.63 1.77 -18.69
C SER A 561 37.56 0.80 -19.21
N LEU A 562 37.90 -0.48 -19.39
CA LEU A 562 36.90 -1.49 -19.79
C LEU A 562 35.78 -1.61 -18.73
N SER A 563 36.14 -1.55 -17.45
CA SER A 563 35.19 -1.56 -16.34
C SER A 563 34.28 -0.33 -16.36
N SER A 564 34.80 0.87 -16.66
CA SER A 564 33.95 2.07 -16.73
C SER A 564 33.01 2.05 -17.94
N ILE A 565 33.41 1.46 -19.07
CA ILE A 565 32.51 1.22 -20.21
C ILE A 565 31.36 0.29 -19.80
N LYS A 566 31.66 -0.82 -19.09
CA LYS A 566 30.63 -1.73 -18.56
C LYS A 566 29.67 -0.99 -17.61
N LEU A 567 30.19 -0.18 -16.70
CA LEU A 567 29.38 0.64 -15.79
C LEU A 567 28.47 1.63 -16.53
N ILE A 568 29.00 2.34 -17.54
CA ILE A 568 28.24 3.27 -18.38
C ILE A 568 27.11 2.54 -19.12
N SER A 569 27.39 1.35 -19.67
CA SER A 569 26.39 0.54 -20.39
C SER A 569 25.26 0.03 -19.50
N ALA A 570 25.51 -0.11 -18.19
CA ALA A 570 24.55 -0.56 -17.20
C ALA A 570 23.66 0.56 -16.64
N ARG A 571 23.98 1.84 -16.93
CA ARG A 571 23.28 3.01 -16.38
C ARG A 571 21.79 2.96 -16.71
N GLY A 572 20.94 2.89 -15.70
CA GLY A 572 19.47 2.88 -15.82
C GLY A 572 18.86 1.52 -16.16
N SER A 573 19.61 0.61 -16.81
CA SER A 573 19.13 -0.72 -17.19
C SER A 573 19.29 -1.75 -16.06
N ARG A 574 20.38 -1.69 -15.29
CA ARG A 574 20.70 -2.60 -14.19
C ARG A 574 20.74 -1.87 -12.86
N ILE A 575 20.58 -2.63 -11.78
CA ILE A 575 20.85 -2.15 -10.43
C ILE A 575 22.36 -2.22 -10.22
N ILE A 576 22.97 -1.12 -9.79
CA ILE A 576 24.41 -1.04 -9.56
C ILE A 576 24.65 -1.25 -8.07
N VAL A 577 25.38 -2.31 -7.72
CA VAL A 577 25.73 -2.64 -6.34
C VAL A 577 27.19 -2.27 -6.13
N VAL A 578 27.45 -1.24 -5.33
CA VAL A 578 28.81 -0.83 -4.96
C VAL A 578 29.24 -1.62 -3.72
N ALA A 579 30.30 -2.41 -3.86
CA ALA A 579 30.84 -3.26 -2.82
C ALA A 579 32.26 -2.79 -2.44
N GLY A 580 32.38 -2.14 -1.29
CA GLY A 580 33.66 -1.72 -0.71
C GLY A 580 34.13 -2.65 0.39
N LYS A 581 35.15 -2.21 1.14
CA LYS A 581 35.60 -2.93 2.34
C LYS A 581 34.48 -3.02 3.38
N ASP A 582 33.80 -1.91 3.59
CA ASP A 582 32.62 -1.77 4.44
C ASP A 582 31.58 -0.86 3.76
N THR A 583 30.45 -0.64 4.41
CA THR A 583 29.38 0.25 3.91
C THR A 583 29.88 1.67 3.63
N ARG A 584 30.79 2.23 4.44
CA ARG A 584 31.23 3.63 4.32
C ARG A 584 32.11 3.84 3.08
N ASP A 585 33.02 2.90 2.83
CA ASP A 585 33.84 2.88 1.61
C ASP A 585 32.95 2.82 0.35
N GLY A 586 31.91 1.99 0.39
CA GLY A 586 30.90 1.92 -0.67
C GLY A 586 30.10 3.21 -0.85
N GLN A 587 29.63 3.84 0.25
CA GLN A 587 28.92 5.13 0.22
C GLN A 587 29.76 6.21 -0.49
N ALA A 588 31.03 6.38 -0.11
CA ALA A 588 31.89 7.42 -0.68
C ALA A 588 32.08 7.27 -2.20
N PHE A 589 32.22 6.03 -2.70
CA PHE A 589 32.29 5.78 -4.13
C PHE A 589 30.95 6.04 -4.83
N ALA A 590 29.86 5.56 -4.24
CA ALA A 590 28.53 5.64 -4.81
C ALA A 590 28.00 7.07 -4.86
N GLU A 591 28.33 7.93 -3.88
CA GLU A 591 27.99 9.36 -3.89
C GLU A 591 28.58 10.10 -5.10
N ARG A 592 29.80 9.73 -5.52
CA ARG A 592 30.40 10.28 -6.74
C ARG A 592 29.62 9.88 -7.98
N LEU A 593 29.16 8.62 -8.07
CA LEU A 593 28.28 8.19 -9.15
C LEU A 593 26.90 8.86 -9.10
N LEU A 594 26.36 9.08 -7.90
CA LEU A 594 25.10 9.80 -7.72
C LEU A 594 25.21 11.24 -8.24
N SER A 595 26.33 11.93 -7.97
CA SER A 595 26.59 13.28 -8.49
C SER A 595 26.64 13.33 -10.03
N LEU A 596 27.04 12.22 -10.66
CA LEU A 596 27.01 12.03 -12.12
C LEU A 596 25.62 11.62 -12.65
N GLY A 597 24.61 11.49 -11.78
CA GLY A 597 23.24 11.16 -12.12
C GLY A 597 23.01 9.68 -12.43
N TYR A 598 23.79 8.77 -11.86
CA TYR A 598 23.54 7.33 -12.01
C TYR A 598 22.33 6.91 -11.16
N PRO A 599 21.28 6.33 -11.77
CA PRO A 599 20.14 5.79 -11.02
C PRO A 599 20.45 4.35 -10.56
N LYS A 600 19.57 3.81 -9.73
CA LYS A 600 19.59 2.43 -9.22
C LYS A 600 20.90 2.05 -8.50
N LEU A 601 21.53 3.02 -7.84
CA LEU A 601 22.73 2.80 -7.03
C LEU A 601 22.35 2.24 -5.66
N THR A 602 23.00 1.15 -5.27
CA THR A 602 22.87 0.52 -3.95
C THR A 602 24.25 0.19 -3.40
N ILE A 603 24.33 0.03 -2.08
CA ILE A 603 25.60 -0.26 -1.41
C ILE A 603 25.47 -1.59 -0.68
N LEU A 604 26.45 -2.46 -0.88
CA LEU A 604 26.48 -3.75 -0.21
C LEU A 604 26.61 -3.55 1.30
N HIS A 605 25.60 -3.99 2.05
CA HIS A 605 25.60 -3.90 3.50
C HIS A 605 26.81 -4.63 4.11
N GLY A 606 27.59 -3.92 4.93
CA GLY A 606 28.78 -4.45 5.60
C GLY A 606 29.98 -4.70 4.69
N GLY A 607 29.84 -4.51 3.36
CA GLY A 607 30.90 -4.74 2.38
C GLY A 607 31.47 -6.16 2.42
N PHE A 608 32.73 -6.32 1.98
CA PHE A 608 33.43 -7.61 2.07
C PHE A 608 33.86 -7.97 3.50
N ASN A 609 33.93 -7.00 4.42
CA ASN A 609 34.24 -7.27 5.83
C ASN A 609 33.12 -8.09 6.52
N LEU A 610 31.87 -7.97 6.06
CA LEU A 610 30.75 -8.78 6.58
C LEU A 610 31.03 -10.28 6.43
N LEU A 611 31.52 -10.70 5.26
CA LEU A 611 31.88 -12.11 5.02
C LEU A 611 32.97 -12.56 5.99
N SER A 612 34.00 -11.74 6.18
CA SER A 612 35.07 -12.03 7.14
C SER A 612 34.54 -12.14 8.57
N SER A 613 33.60 -11.29 8.99
CA SER A 613 32.98 -11.40 10.32
C SER A 613 32.10 -12.63 10.49
N LEU A 614 31.52 -13.14 9.41
CA LEU A 614 30.77 -14.40 9.39
C LEU A 614 31.69 -15.63 9.31
N GLY A 615 33.02 -15.44 9.26
CA GLY A 615 33.97 -16.55 9.08
C GLY A 615 33.90 -17.18 7.68
N ALA A 616 33.37 -16.43 6.70
CA ALA A 616 33.26 -16.85 5.32
C ALA A 616 34.26 -16.12 4.42
N THR A 617 34.69 -16.80 3.37
CA THR A 617 35.50 -16.26 2.28
C THR A 617 34.84 -16.62 0.96
N LEU A 618 35.18 -15.93 -0.13
CA LEU A 618 34.67 -16.26 -1.45
C LEU A 618 35.60 -17.27 -2.12
N GLU A 619 35.05 -18.22 -2.86
CA GLU A 619 35.85 -19.01 -3.80
C GLU A 619 36.63 -18.05 -4.71
N LEU A 620 37.93 -18.32 -4.91
CA LEU A 620 38.71 -17.59 -5.88
C LEU A 620 38.03 -17.73 -7.24
N PRO A 621 37.83 -16.64 -8.00
CA PRO A 621 37.26 -16.75 -9.33
C PRO A 621 38.13 -17.71 -10.14
N ASP A 622 37.53 -18.81 -10.59
CA ASP A 622 38.15 -19.72 -11.55
C ASP A 622 38.63 -18.85 -12.72
N LEU A 623 39.94 -18.82 -12.99
CA LEU A 623 40.58 -18.08 -14.08
C LEU A 623 40.21 -18.67 -15.46
N ARG A 624 38.92 -18.92 -15.71
CA ARG A 624 38.39 -19.48 -16.95
C ARG A 624 37.71 -18.39 -17.75
N GLU A 625 38.51 -17.45 -18.27
CA GLU A 625 38.21 -16.70 -19.49
C GLU A 625 39.50 -15.97 -19.89
N ASP A 626 40.41 -16.72 -20.51
CA ASP A 626 41.38 -16.26 -21.52
C ASP A 626 42.18 -17.50 -22.00
N SER A 627 41.56 -18.30 -22.86
CA SER A 627 42.24 -19.25 -23.75
C SER A 627 41.49 -19.38 -25.06
#